data_AF-A0A852TZX3-F1
#
_entry.id   AF-A0A852TZX3-F1
#
_cell.length_a   1.000
_cell.length_b   1.000
_cell.length_c   1.000
_cell.angle_alpha   90.00
_cell.angle_beta   90.00
_cell.angle_gamma   90.00
#
_symmetry.space_group_name_H-M   'P 1'
#
loop_
_entity.id
_entity.type
_entity.pdbx_description
1 polymer ?
#
loop_
_entity_poly.entity_id
_entity_poly.type
_entity_poly.pdbx_seq_one_letter_code
_entity_poly.pdbx_strand_id
1 'polypeptide(L)' 'MSGCCTPNDHDPTPGEERTGKIALVLILAISIATLATVGILVLG' A
#
# COMPACT_ATOMS: atom_id res chain seq x y z
N MET A 1 2.28 -38.24 -4.70
CA MET A 1 1.77 -36.87 -4.84
C MET A 1 1.43 -36.36 -3.46
N SER A 2 2.41 -35.74 -2.80
CA SER A 2 2.27 -35.26 -1.43
C SER A 2 1.94 -33.77 -1.49
N GLY A 3 0.65 -33.45 -1.36
CA GLY A 3 0.11 -32.08 -1.37
C GLY A 3 0.42 -31.33 -0.08
N CYS A 4 1.70 -31.11 0.21
CA CYS A 4 2.14 -30.17 1.23
C CYS A 4 2.48 -28.86 0.52
N CYS A 5 1.99 -27.74 1.05
CA CYS A 5 2.04 -26.40 0.49
C CYS A 5 0.91 -26.09 -0.52
N THR A 6 -0.33 -26.06 -0.03
CA THR A 6 -1.17 -24.94 -0.46
C THR A 6 -0.59 -23.72 0.27
N PRO A 7 -0.02 -22.72 -0.43
CA PRO A 7 0.31 -21.48 0.24
C PRO A 7 -0.94 -21.03 0.99
N ASN A 8 -0.74 -20.55 2.21
CA ASN A 8 -1.81 -19.97 3.00
C ASN A 8 -2.18 -18.66 2.30
N ASP A 9 -2.92 -18.76 1.19
CA ASP A 9 -3.66 -17.69 0.55
C ASP A 9 -4.72 -17.30 1.56
N HIS A 10 -4.29 -16.56 2.58
CA HIS A 10 -5.16 -15.88 3.51
C HIS A 10 -5.92 -14.86 2.67
N ASP A 11 -7.11 -15.27 2.21
CA ASP A 11 -8.03 -14.38 1.52
C ASP A 11 -8.31 -13.22 2.48
N PRO A 12 -7.89 -11.98 2.14
CA PRO A 12 -8.00 -10.87 3.05
C PRO A 12 -9.46 -10.71 3.44
N THR A 13 -9.74 -10.66 4.75
CA THR A 13 -11.11 -10.39 5.17
C THR A 13 -11.56 -9.04 4.58
N PRO A 14 -12.86 -8.84 4.30
CA PRO A 14 -13.33 -7.59 3.69
C PRO A 14 -12.97 -6.32 4.50
N GLY A 15 -12.64 -6.46 5.79
CA GLY A 15 -12.08 -5.38 6.62
C GLY A 15 -10.59 -5.11 6.37
N GLU A 16 -9.78 -6.14 6.14
CA GLU A 16 -8.37 -6.03 5.77
C GLU A 16 -8.20 -5.41 4.37
N GLU A 17 -9.06 -5.79 3.41
CA GLU A 17 -9.02 -5.20 2.07
C GLU A 17 -9.30 -3.68 2.10
N ARG A 18 -10.30 -3.26 2.90
CA ARG A 18 -10.61 -1.84 3.10
C ARG A 18 -9.47 -1.10 3.78
N THR A 19 -8.90 -1.68 4.83
CA THR A 19 -7.78 -1.09 5.56
C THR A 19 -6.55 -0.96 4.67
N GLY A 20 -6.26 -2.00 3.88
CA GLY A 20 -5.18 -1.99 2.89
C GLY A 20 -5.36 -0.92 1.82
N LYS A 21 -6.58 -0.75 1.29
CA LYS A 21 -6.92 0.32 0.35
C LYS A 21 -6.73 1.71 0.96
N ILE A 22 -7.19 1.92 2.19
CA ILE A 22 -7.03 3.20 2.90
C ILE A 22 -5.55 3.50 3.14
N ALA A 23 -4.79 2.52 3.61
CA ALA A 23 -3.35 2.65 3.84
C ALA A 23 -2.61 3.00 2.53
N LEU A 24 -2.95 2.31 1.44
CA LEU A 24 -2.36 2.57 0.11
C LEU A 24 -2.66 3.98 -0.37
N VAL A 25 -3.90 4.45 -0.23
CA VAL A 25 -4.27 5.83 -0.58
C VAL A 25 -3.50 6.85 0.25
N LEU A 26 -3.36 6.63 1.56
CA LEU A 26 -2.60 7.52 2.44
C LEU A 26 -1.12 7.57 2.07
N ILE A 27 -0.50 6.42 1.82
CA ILE A 27 0.91 6.34 1.40
C ILE A 27 1.12 7.09 0.10
N LEU A 28 0.21 6.92 -0.88
CA LEU A 28 0.28 7.60 -2.17
C LEU A 28 0.16 9.13 -1.99
N ALA A 29 -0.81 9.58 -1.20
CA ALA A 29 -1.03 10.99 -0.92
C ALA A 29 0.18 11.64 -0.23
N ILE A 30 0.74 10.98 0.80
CA ILE A 30 1.93 11.45 1.50
C ILE A 30 3.12 11.52 0.54
N SER A 31 3.33 10.48 -0.28
CA SER A 31 4.43 10.43 -1.23
C SER A 31 4.37 11.58 -2.23
N ILE A 32 3.18 11.86 -2.79
CA ILE A 32 2.97 12.98 -3.72
C ILE A 32 3.23 14.32 -3.02
N ALA A 33 2.69 14.50 -1.81
CA ALA A 33 2.90 15.72 -1.04
C ALA A 33 4.40 15.96 -0.76
N THR A 34 5.12 14.92 -0.31
CA THR A 34 6.56 15.00 -0.08
C THR A 34 7.33 15.34 -1.37
N LEU A 35 6.99 14.69 -2.50
CA LEU A 35 7.63 14.99 -3.79
C LEU A 35 7.40 16.45 -4.20
N ALA A 36 6.17 16.95 -4.06
CA ALA A 36 5.83 18.33 -4.37
C ALA A 36 6.60 19.32 -3.48
N THR A 37 6.65 19.06 -2.16
CA THR A 37 7.40 19.90 -1.22
C THR A 37 8.89 19.93 -1.55
N VAL A 38 9.51 18.77 -1.81
CA VAL A 38 10.92 18.70 -2.18
C VAL A 38 11.17 19.37 -3.53
N GLY A 39 10.29 19.17 -4.51
CA GLY A 39 10.38 19.81 -5.82
C GLY A 39 10.34 21.33 -5.72
N ILE A 40 9.41 21.87 -4.94
CA ILE A 40 9.33 23.32 -4.66
C ILE A 40 10.59 23.81 -3.96
N LEU A 41 11.10 23.07 -2.97
CA LEU A 41 12.30 23.48 -2.24
C LEU A 41 13.57 23.51 -3.10
N VAL A 42 13.68 22.59 -4.07
CA VAL A 42 14.87 22.45 -4.92
C VAL A 42 14.82 23.38 -6.14
N LEU A 43 13.63 23.60 -6.72
CA LEU A 43 13.45 24.39 -7.93
C LEU A 43 13.05 25.85 -7.66
N GLY A 44 12.58 26.15 -6.46
CA GLY A 44 12.11 27.48 -6.03
C GLY A 44 13.19 28.36 -5.41
#